data_AF-F6DS99-F1
#
_entry.id   AF-F6DS99-F1
#
_cell.length_a   1.000
_cell.length_b   1.000
_cell.length_c   1.000
_cell.angle_alpha   90.00
_cell.angle_beta   90.00
_cell.angle_gamma   90.00
#
_symmetry.space_group_name_H-M   'P 1'
#
loop_
_entity.id
_entity.type
_entity.pdbx_description
1 polymer ?
#
loop_
_entity_poly.entity_id
_entity_poly.type
_entity_poly.pdbx_seq_one_letter_code
_entity_poly.pdbx_strand_id
1 'polypeptide(L)'
;MKDNLEKLQEVIVQQQKKIDEMQSKIIELSDYILRLSVCKLTNPKYPYYDFIVSTRMSPEKQSKIDVLFLLLSEMFEGKKMRESARRIEDYPTDFLFSNEPPKYKDVSLAITNILGATSSELSLEVIKKLKEQGFYVEVCDNLLNQYDINNENDE
;
A
#
# COMPACT_ATOMS: atom_id res chain seq x y z
N MET A 1 20.11 -40.47 -28.95
CA MET A 1 19.33 -39.30 -29.40
C MET A 1 17.84 -39.46 -29.17
N LYS A 2 17.20 -40.54 -29.65
CA LYS A 2 15.76 -40.82 -29.45
C LYS A 2 15.32 -40.91 -27.97
N ASP A 3 16.09 -41.65 -27.16
CA ASP A 3 15.82 -41.85 -25.72
C ASP A 3 15.91 -40.55 -24.89
N ASN A 4 16.73 -39.59 -25.33
CA ASN A 4 16.82 -38.27 -24.68
C ASN A 4 15.65 -37.35 -25.09
N LEU A 5 15.10 -37.57 -26.28
CA LEU A 5 13.95 -36.82 -26.80
C LEU A 5 12.65 -37.27 -26.11
N GLU A 6 12.49 -38.56 -25.89
CA GLU A 6 11.34 -39.12 -25.15
C GLU A 6 11.35 -38.67 -23.68
N LYS A 7 12.49 -38.72 -23.00
CA LYS A 7 12.63 -38.19 -21.63
C LYS A 7 12.35 -36.69 -21.53
N LEU A 8 12.81 -35.91 -22.52
CA LEU A 8 12.52 -34.47 -22.55
C LEU A 8 11.03 -34.20 -22.73
N GLN A 9 10.37 -35.00 -23.59
CA GLN A 9 8.93 -34.89 -23.83
C GLN A 9 8.11 -35.24 -22.58
N GLU A 10 8.51 -36.27 -21.83
CA GLU A 10 7.89 -36.61 -20.54
C GLU A 10 8.04 -35.47 -19.50
N VAL A 11 9.23 -34.87 -19.40
CA VAL A 11 9.47 -33.75 -18.48
C VAL A 11 8.61 -32.54 -18.85
N ILE A 12 8.48 -32.20 -20.14
CA ILE A 12 7.64 -31.09 -20.61
C ILE A 12 6.18 -31.35 -20.23
N VAL A 13 5.66 -32.55 -20.47
CA VAL A 13 4.27 -32.90 -20.11
C VAL A 13 4.04 -32.80 -18.61
N GLN A 14 4.99 -33.27 -17.79
CA GLN A 14 4.90 -33.16 -16.33
C GLN A 14 4.95 -31.71 -15.84
N GLN A 15 5.80 -30.88 -16.44
CA GLN A 15 5.89 -29.45 -16.12
C GLN A 15 4.61 -28.72 -16.51
N GLN A 16 4.05 -28.99 -17.69
CA GLN A 16 2.79 -28.39 -18.12
C GLN A 16 1.65 -28.74 -17.15
N LYS A 17 1.55 -30.01 -16.75
CA LYS A 17 0.54 -30.42 -15.77
C LYS A 17 0.68 -29.67 -14.44
N LYS A 18 1.90 -29.47 -13.94
CA LYS A 18 2.15 -28.69 -12.72
C LYS A 18 1.76 -27.22 -12.90
N ILE A 19 2.04 -26.63 -14.07
CA ILE A 19 1.63 -25.26 -14.39
C ILE A 19 0.11 -25.14 -14.36
N ASP A 20 -0.61 -26.06 -14.99
CA ASP A 20 -2.07 -26.05 -15.04
C ASP A 20 -2.69 -26.23 -13.64
N GLU A 21 -2.12 -27.11 -12.81
CA GLU A 21 -2.52 -27.27 -11.40
C GLU A 21 -2.25 -26.02 -10.58
N MET A 22 -1.10 -25.36 -10.77
CA MET A 22 -0.78 -24.11 -10.08
C MET A 22 -1.71 -22.98 -10.49
N GLN A 23 -2.02 -22.85 -11.79
CA GLN A 23 -2.97 -21.86 -12.29
C GLN A 23 -4.37 -22.08 -11.71
N SER A 24 -4.82 -23.34 -11.66
CA SER A 24 -6.13 -23.69 -11.08
C SER A 24 -6.21 -23.30 -9.60
N LYS A 25 -5.15 -23.59 -8.83
CA LYS A 25 -5.07 -23.20 -7.41
C LYS A 25 -5.04 -21.68 -7.20
N ILE A 26 -4.35 -20.94 -8.07
CA ILE A 26 -4.33 -19.47 -8.02
C ILE A 26 -5.74 -18.90 -8.25
N ILE A 27 -6.49 -19.45 -9.21
CA ILE A 27 -7.87 -19.05 -9.49
C ILE A 27 -8.76 -19.32 -8.27
N GLU A 28 -8.67 -20.52 -7.68
CA GLU A 28 -9.46 -20.90 -6.51
C GLU A 28 -9.15 -20.03 -5.29
N LEU A 29 -7.87 -19.80 -5.00
CA LEU A 29 -7.45 -18.92 -3.90
C LEU A 29 -7.90 -17.48 -4.11
N SER A 30 -7.85 -17.00 -5.35
CA SER A 30 -8.32 -15.65 -5.68
C SER A 30 -9.84 -15.51 -5.47
N ASP A 31 -10.62 -16.55 -5.81
CA ASP A 31 -12.07 -16.58 -5.54
C ASP A 31 -12.36 -16.63 -4.03
N TYR A 32 -11.65 -17.45 -3.26
CA TYR A 32 -11.79 -17.49 -1.81
C TYR A 32 -11.43 -16.15 -1.15
N ILE A 33 -10.35 -15.50 -1.56
CA ILE A 33 -9.97 -14.18 -1.05
C ILE A 33 -11.04 -13.15 -1.41
N LEU A 34 -11.59 -13.16 -2.62
CA LEU A 34 -12.67 -12.26 -3.03
C LEU A 34 -13.95 -12.49 -2.21
N ARG A 35 -14.33 -13.74 -1.97
CA ARG A 35 -15.50 -14.05 -1.13
C ARG A 35 -15.29 -13.64 0.33
N LEU A 36 -14.11 -13.95 0.88
CA LEU A 36 -13.75 -13.57 2.24
C LEU A 36 -13.67 -12.05 2.40
N SER A 37 -13.17 -11.35 1.38
CA SER A 37 -13.17 -9.90 1.39
C SER A 37 -14.58 -9.37 1.33
N VAL A 38 -15.49 -9.87 0.48
CA VAL A 38 -16.91 -9.47 0.50
C VAL A 38 -17.55 -9.69 1.89
N CYS A 39 -17.24 -10.79 2.56
CA CYS A 39 -17.72 -11.04 3.92
C CYS A 39 -17.13 -10.08 4.98
N LYS A 40 -15.97 -9.47 4.72
CA LYS A 40 -15.32 -8.47 5.61
C LYS A 40 -15.53 -7.02 5.20
N LEU A 41 -15.74 -6.73 3.92
CA LEU A 41 -15.86 -5.41 3.25
C LEU A 41 -17.08 -4.60 3.71
N THR A 42 -17.86 -5.14 4.63
CA THR A 42 -19.02 -4.51 5.25
C THR A 42 -18.82 -4.27 6.75
N ASN A 43 -17.65 -4.61 7.30
CA ASN A 43 -17.36 -4.41 8.71
C ASN A 43 -16.75 -3.01 8.91
N PRO A 44 -17.51 -2.05 9.48
CA PRO A 44 -17.04 -0.68 9.64
C PRO A 44 -15.82 -0.54 10.56
N LYS A 45 -15.36 -1.62 11.19
CA LYS A 45 -14.15 -1.65 12.02
C LYS A 45 -12.84 -1.73 11.23
N TYR A 46 -12.87 -2.08 9.93
CA TYR A 46 -11.65 -2.30 9.13
C TYR A 46 -11.58 -1.49 7.82
N PRO A 47 -11.84 -0.16 7.84
CA PRO A 47 -11.96 0.64 6.63
C PRO A 47 -10.68 0.74 5.79
N TYR A 48 -9.48 0.69 6.41
CA TYR A 48 -8.21 0.68 5.66
C TYR A 48 -7.95 -0.67 4.98
N TYR A 49 -8.21 -1.79 5.66
CA TYR A 49 -8.08 -3.10 5.01
C TYR A 49 -9.13 -3.29 3.91
N ASP A 50 -10.33 -2.75 4.11
CA ASP A 50 -11.36 -2.73 3.08
C ASP A 50 -10.92 -1.93 1.86
N PHE A 51 -10.30 -0.76 2.07
CA PHE A 51 -9.69 0.03 1.00
C PHE A 51 -8.58 -0.72 0.25
N ILE A 52 -7.69 -1.41 0.96
CA ILE A 52 -6.61 -2.23 0.34
C ILE A 52 -7.21 -3.27 -0.60
N VAL A 53 -8.26 -3.97 -0.17
CA VAL A 53 -8.87 -5.01 -0.99
C VAL A 53 -9.67 -4.43 -2.15
N SER A 54 -10.46 -3.38 -1.91
CA SER A 54 -11.29 -2.76 -2.96
C SER A 54 -10.44 -2.15 -4.08
N THR A 55 -9.31 -1.54 -3.73
CA THR A 55 -8.37 -0.94 -4.69
C THR A 55 -7.37 -1.94 -5.27
N ARG A 56 -7.39 -3.20 -4.80
CA ARG A 56 -6.40 -4.24 -5.15
C ARG A 56 -4.96 -3.76 -4.94
N MET A 57 -4.73 -3.02 -3.85
CA MET A 57 -3.40 -2.53 -3.49
C MET A 57 -2.46 -3.73 -3.30
N SER A 58 -1.30 -3.69 -3.96
CA SER A 58 -0.31 -4.77 -3.82
C SER A 58 0.32 -4.76 -2.43
N PRO A 59 0.79 -5.91 -1.92
CA PRO A 59 1.49 -5.97 -0.63
C PRO A 59 2.71 -5.05 -0.55
N GLU A 60 3.40 -4.85 -1.67
CA GLU A 60 4.53 -3.92 -1.77
C GLU A 60 4.09 -2.47 -1.55
N LYS A 61 3.01 -2.03 -2.21
CA LYS A 61 2.45 -0.69 -2.03
C LYS A 61 1.97 -0.48 -0.60
N GLN A 62 1.27 -1.48 -0.05
CA GLN A 62 0.83 -1.46 1.34
C GLN A 62 2.03 -1.29 2.29
N SER A 63 3.06 -2.13 2.14
CA SER A 63 4.26 -2.05 2.97
C SER A 63 4.94 -0.68 2.88
N LYS A 64 4.95 -0.05 1.70
CA LYS A 64 5.49 1.31 1.53
C LYS A 64 4.67 2.36 2.27
N ILE A 65 3.33 2.27 2.24
CA ILE A 65 2.45 3.15 3.02
C ILE A 65 2.67 2.94 4.52
N ASP A 66 2.74 1.69 4.98
CA ASP A 66 2.96 1.36 6.40
C ASP A 66 4.29 1.93 6.90
N VAL A 67 5.36 1.80 6.11
CA VAL A 67 6.68 2.38 6.43
C VAL A 67 6.62 3.91 6.46
N LEU A 68 5.97 4.54 5.48
CA LEU A 68 5.83 6.00 5.44
C LEU A 68 5.15 6.53 6.70
N PHE A 69 4.03 5.92 7.11
CA PHE A 69 3.30 6.37 8.30
C PHE A 69 4.00 6.04 9.61
N LEU A 70 4.75 4.93 9.67
CA LEU A 70 5.63 4.64 10.79
C LEU A 70 6.66 5.76 10.98
N LEU A 71 7.36 6.13 9.91
CA LEU A 71 8.35 7.22 9.93
C LEU A 71 7.70 8.56 10.27
N LEU A 72 6.53 8.88 9.70
CA LEU A 72 5.80 10.08 10.09
C LEU A 72 5.52 10.09 11.61
N SER A 73 5.05 8.98 12.18
CA SER A 73 4.77 8.92 13.63
C SER A 73 6.04 9.14 14.47
N GLU A 74 7.17 8.53 14.08
CA GLU A 74 8.43 8.72 14.79
C GLU A 74 8.92 10.17 14.73
N MET A 75 8.72 10.84 13.60
CA MET A 75 9.05 12.26 13.45
C MET A 75 8.16 13.15 14.32
N PHE A 76 6.85 12.87 14.39
CA PHE A 76 5.92 13.61 15.26
C PHE A 76 6.27 13.44 16.75
N GLU A 77 6.78 12.28 17.14
CA GLU A 77 7.30 12.02 18.49
C GLU A 77 8.67 12.69 18.76
N GLY A 78 9.23 13.40 17.79
CA GLY A 78 10.54 14.07 17.90
C GLY A 78 11.73 13.11 17.88
N LYS A 79 11.55 11.87 17.40
CA LYS A 79 12.65 10.91 17.27
C LYS A 79 13.58 11.34 16.14
N LYS A 80 14.87 11.22 16.38
CA LYS A 80 15.89 11.49 15.35
C LYS A 80 15.83 10.40 14.28
N MET A 81 15.50 10.81 13.06
CA MET A 81 15.48 9.91 11.91
C MET A 81 16.84 9.29 11.65
N ARG A 82 16.85 7.98 11.40
CA ARG A 82 18.07 7.27 10.99
C ARG A 82 18.34 7.56 9.52
N GLU A 83 19.58 7.90 9.18
CA GLU A 83 20.03 8.08 7.80
C GLU A 83 19.74 6.86 6.90
N SER A 84 19.63 5.66 7.48
CA SER A 84 19.21 4.45 6.76
C SER A 84 17.81 4.55 6.14
N ALA A 85 16.93 5.40 6.67
CA ALA A 85 15.60 5.64 6.13
C ALA A 85 15.63 6.48 4.83
N ARG A 86 16.74 7.19 4.53
CA ARG A 86 16.91 7.90 3.25
C ARG A 86 17.05 6.96 2.05
N ARG A 87 17.29 5.66 2.27
CA ARG A 87 17.47 4.65 1.20
C ARG A 87 16.16 4.19 0.57
N ILE A 88 15.04 4.82 0.91
CA ILE A 88 13.75 4.57 0.26
C ILE A 88 13.76 5.39 -1.05
N GLU A 89 14.42 4.88 -2.08
CA GLU A 89 14.64 5.58 -3.36
C GLU A 89 13.36 5.65 -4.23
N ASP A 90 12.29 4.97 -3.85
CA ASP A 90 11.13 4.75 -4.72
C ASP A 90 10.10 5.90 -4.71
N TYR A 91 10.16 6.83 -3.75
CA TYR A 91 9.22 7.95 -3.63
C TYR A 91 9.81 9.10 -2.79
N PRO A 92 9.35 10.35 -2.96
CA PRO A 92 9.93 11.50 -2.27
C PRO A 92 9.77 11.38 -0.76
N THR A 93 10.90 11.34 -0.04
CA THR A 93 10.96 11.22 1.43
C THR A 93 11.82 12.30 2.09
N ASP A 94 12.37 13.24 1.31
CA ASP A 94 13.27 14.29 1.82
C ASP A 94 12.64 15.13 2.93
N PHE A 95 11.32 15.34 2.87
CA PHE A 95 10.59 16.07 3.89
C PHE A 95 10.62 15.40 5.27
N LEU A 96 10.82 14.07 5.35
CA LEU A 96 10.98 13.34 6.62
C LEU A 96 12.29 13.67 7.34
N PHE A 97 13.27 14.25 6.63
CA PHE A 97 14.57 14.66 7.17
C PHE A 97 14.69 16.17 7.32
N SER A 98 13.59 16.90 7.08
CA SER A 98 13.51 18.34 7.33
C SER A 98 13.36 18.63 8.82
N ASN A 99 13.77 19.84 9.23
CA ASN A 99 13.46 20.38 10.55
C ASN A 99 12.04 20.98 10.61
N GLU A 100 11.34 21.06 9.47
CA GLU A 100 9.96 21.52 9.39
C GLU A 100 8.97 20.38 9.61
N PRO A 101 7.78 20.64 10.18
CA PRO A 101 6.71 19.64 10.23
C PRO A 101 6.31 19.17 8.82
N PRO A 102 5.96 17.89 8.64
CA PRO A 102 5.51 17.39 7.34
C PRO A 102 4.24 18.11 6.90
N LYS A 103 4.26 18.57 5.65
CA LYS A 103 3.11 19.23 5.03
C LYS A 103 2.24 18.18 4.34
N TYR A 104 0.92 18.40 4.36
CA TYR A 104 -0.04 17.54 3.67
C TYR A 104 0.35 17.30 2.20
N LYS A 105 0.80 18.36 1.50
CA LYS A 105 1.18 18.28 0.08
C LYS A 105 2.32 17.29 -0.15
N ASP A 106 3.34 17.28 0.71
CA ASP A 106 4.50 16.41 0.57
C ASP A 106 4.12 14.94 0.85
N VAL A 107 3.35 14.70 1.90
CA VAL A 107 2.85 13.36 2.24
C VAL A 107 1.90 12.83 1.18
N SER A 108 0.99 13.67 0.68
CA SER A 108 0.06 13.33 -0.39
C SER A 108 0.79 12.96 -1.69
N LEU A 109 1.85 13.68 -2.04
CA LEU A 109 2.69 13.37 -3.18
C LEU A 109 3.41 12.02 -3.01
N ALA A 110 3.96 11.75 -1.82
CA ALA A 110 4.59 10.46 -1.52
C ALA A 110 3.59 9.29 -1.65
N ILE A 111 2.39 9.41 -1.07
CA ILE A 111 1.34 8.40 -1.18
C ILE A 111 0.93 8.20 -2.64
N THR A 112 0.72 9.29 -3.39
CA THR A 112 0.33 9.22 -4.80
C THR A 112 1.36 8.47 -5.64
N ASN A 113 2.66 8.73 -5.41
CA ASN A 113 3.76 8.02 -6.05
C ASN A 113 3.80 6.53 -5.68
N ILE A 114 3.63 6.19 -4.40
CA ILE A 114 3.54 4.78 -3.96
C ILE A 114 2.39 4.07 -4.67
N LEU A 115 1.22 4.71 -4.76
CA LEU A 115 0.06 4.13 -5.40
C LEU A 115 0.20 4.07 -6.93
N GLY A 116 1.11 4.83 -7.53
CA GLY A 116 1.17 5.03 -8.97
C GLY A 116 -0.11 5.66 -9.51
N ALA A 117 -0.76 6.49 -8.70
CA ALA A 117 -2.02 7.14 -9.01
C ALA A 117 -1.79 8.52 -9.64
N THR A 118 -2.74 9.00 -10.43
CA THR A 118 -2.72 10.37 -10.97
C THR A 118 -3.55 11.34 -10.13
N SER A 119 -4.44 10.83 -9.26
CA SER A 119 -5.36 11.64 -8.44
C SER A 119 -4.88 11.72 -6.99
N SER A 120 -4.88 12.94 -6.44
CA SER A 120 -4.66 13.23 -5.02
C SER A 120 -5.86 12.87 -4.13
N GLU A 121 -7.00 12.46 -4.71
CA GLU A 121 -8.15 12.01 -3.94
C GLU A 121 -7.87 10.66 -3.26
N LEU A 122 -7.11 9.79 -3.94
CA LEU A 122 -6.75 8.48 -3.39
C LEU A 122 -5.80 8.60 -2.20
N SER A 123 -4.91 9.59 -2.19
CA SER A 123 -4.05 9.83 -1.03
C SER A 123 -4.83 10.36 0.16
N LEU A 124 -5.79 11.26 -0.06
CA LEU A 124 -6.73 11.70 0.97
C LEU A 124 -7.53 10.53 1.53
N GLU A 125 -8.03 9.66 0.66
CA GLU A 125 -8.81 8.49 1.08
C GLU A 125 -7.97 7.53 1.94
N VAL A 126 -6.72 7.26 1.57
CA VAL A 126 -5.78 6.47 2.41
C VAL A 126 -5.65 7.07 3.81
N ILE A 127 -5.42 8.39 3.91
CA ILE A 127 -5.26 9.07 5.20
C ILE A 127 -6.54 8.95 6.04
N LYS A 128 -7.71 9.16 5.43
CA LYS A 128 -9.01 9.01 6.10
C LYS A 128 -9.23 7.58 6.59
N LYS A 129 -8.97 6.58 5.74
CA LYS A 129 -9.20 5.17 6.07
C LYS A 129 -8.26 4.66 7.16
N LEU A 130 -7.00 5.11 7.17
CA LEU A 130 -6.06 4.85 8.27
C LEU A 130 -6.59 5.41 9.60
N LYS A 131 -7.00 6.68 9.60
CA LYS A 131 -7.60 7.32 10.78
C LYS A 131 -8.85 6.60 11.27
N GLU A 132 -9.81 6.33 10.39
CA GLU A 132 -11.07 5.65 10.71
C GLU A 132 -10.83 4.27 11.33
N GLN A 133 -9.76 3.58 10.92
CA GLN A 133 -9.36 2.29 11.49
C GLN A 133 -8.56 2.40 12.80
N GLY A 134 -8.10 3.60 13.16
CA GLY A 134 -7.32 3.86 14.38
C GLY A 134 -5.80 3.75 14.19
N PHE A 135 -5.30 3.79 12.96
CA PHE A 135 -3.86 3.82 12.69
C PHE A 135 -3.34 5.26 12.65
N TYR A 136 -2.24 5.51 13.34
CA TYR A 136 -1.50 6.78 13.31
C TYR A 136 -2.39 8.02 13.48
N VAL A 137 -3.38 7.93 14.38
CA VAL A 137 -4.50 8.88 14.48
C VAL A 137 -4.01 10.33 14.57
N GLU A 138 -3.01 10.61 15.41
CA GLU A 138 -2.46 11.97 15.58
C GLU A 138 -1.82 12.51 14.29
N VAL A 139 -1.09 11.68 13.56
CA VAL A 139 -0.49 12.02 12.28
C VAL A 139 -1.58 12.32 11.25
N CYS A 140 -2.57 11.42 11.14
CA CYS A 140 -3.68 11.58 10.22
C CYS A 140 -4.51 12.83 10.54
N ASP A 141 -4.79 13.10 11.81
CA ASP A 141 -5.51 14.30 12.25
C ASP A 141 -4.77 15.57 11.86
N ASN A 142 -3.45 15.62 12.09
CA ASN A 142 -2.65 16.76 11.71
C ASN A 142 -2.69 17.01 10.19
N LEU A 143 -2.53 15.95 9.38
CA LEU A 143 -2.55 16.04 7.93
C LEU A 143 -3.92 16.46 7.39
N LEU A 144 -5.02 15.93 7.96
CA LEU A 144 -6.38 16.30 7.54
C LEU A 144 -6.72 17.74 7.92
N ASN A 145 -6.33 18.20 9.11
CA ASN A 145 -6.53 19.60 9.51
C ASN A 145 -5.79 20.55 8.56
N GLN A 146 -4.57 20.21 8.13
CA GLN A 146 -3.85 20.99 7.12
C GLN A 146 -4.58 21.01 5.77
N TYR A 147 -5.19 19.90 5.36
CA TYR A 147 -5.96 19.83 4.12
C TYR A 147 -7.19 20.74 4.16
N ASP A 148 -7.97 20.67 5.25
CA ASP A 148 -9.20 21.46 5.40
C ASP A 148 -8.89 22.97 5.38
N ILE A 149 -7.86 23.42 6.12
CA ILE A 149 -7.42 24.83 6.12
C ILE A 149 -7.02 25.31 4.72
N ASN A 150 -6.38 24.46 3.92
CA ASN A 150 -5.93 24.86 2.59
C ASN A 150 -7.10 24.96 1.58
N ASN A 151 -8.16 24.17 1.73
CA ASN A 151 -9.33 24.26 0.83
C ASN A 151 -10.27 25.42 1.20
N GLU A 152 -10.34 25.83 2.48
CA GLU A 152 -11.11 27.00 2.89
C GLU A 152 -10.50 28.34 2.40
N ASN A 153 -9.23 28.34 2.01
CA ASN A 153 -8.54 29.53 1.48
C ASN A 153 -8.56 29.63 -0.05
N ASP A 154 -9.07 28.60 -0.74
CA ASP A 154 -9.18 28.54 -2.21
C ASP A 154 -10.63 28.77 -2.70
N GLU A 155 -11.60 29.04 -1.79
CA GLU A 155 -12.97 29.52 -2.07
C GLU A 155 -13.12 31.04 -1.84
#